data_AF-A0A0G1WA75-F1
#
_entry.id   AF-A0A0G1WA75-F1
#
_cell.length_a   1.000
_cell.length_b   1.000
_cell.length_c   1.000
_cell.angle_alpha   90.00
_cell.angle_beta   90.00
_cell.angle_gamma   90.00
#
_symmetry.space_group_name_H-M   'P 1'
#
loop_
_entity.id
_entity.type
_entity.pdbx_description
1 polymer ?
#
loop_
_entity_poly.entity_id
_entity_poly.type
_entity_poly.pdbx_seq_one_letter_code
_entity_poly.pdbx_strand_id
1 'polypeptide(L)'
;MRKKFGEFLATQPRKYAEIVNAPGSSGNYISDAKNCRECFHSYDAEDCAYGEHVWRNAKDCMDVSTAGRNANMIYNSINTGIDVANHICCVQGWSSTFLEYSLNCFNSNHCLGSAGLRKRDYCILNKQYTKEEYEELRENIVAEMKAKNEYGEFFPPSFAPFGYNETVAQEQFPLTKEQALKLGFGWEEHPRGTYGKETVQWKDVPDSIKDFKSADINKEVFACVNCKKNYRIIAAEFQFYKHLNIPLSRMCPDCRHARRVAARGPNRLSSPQQCRCDYKLYVNEVI
;
A
#
# COMPACT_ATOMS: atom_id res chain seq x y z
N MET A 1 24.69 2.00 -21.89
CA MET A 1 23.53 2.92 -21.93
C MET A 1 22.99 3.23 -20.53
N ARG A 2 22.36 2.31 -19.79
CA ARG A 2 21.68 2.60 -18.49
C ARG A 2 22.48 3.45 -17.49
N LYS A 3 23.76 3.15 -17.23
CA LYS A 3 24.62 3.96 -16.32
C LYS A 3 24.67 5.45 -16.76
N LYS A 4 25.01 5.70 -18.04
CA LYS A 4 24.98 7.05 -18.65
C LYS A 4 23.64 7.77 -18.54
N PHE A 5 22.52 7.04 -18.61
CA PHE A 5 21.19 7.63 -18.43
C PHE A 5 20.90 7.97 -16.96
N GLY A 6 21.33 7.15 -16.00
CA GLY A 6 21.25 7.48 -14.57
C GLY A 6 22.13 8.69 -14.19
N GLU A 7 23.32 8.78 -14.78
CA GLU A 7 24.24 9.92 -14.65
C GLU A 7 23.61 11.19 -15.24
N PHE A 8 22.99 11.12 -16.42
CA PHE A 8 22.22 12.21 -17.01
C PHE A 8 21.01 12.63 -16.15
N LEU A 9 20.23 11.68 -15.64
CA LEU A 9 19.09 11.96 -14.73
C LEU A 9 19.51 12.54 -13.37
N ALA A 10 20.80 12.52 -13.01
CA ALA A 10 21.32 13.22 -11.84
C ALA A 10 21.60 14.71 -12.10
N THR A 11 21.74 15.13 -13.37
CA THR A 11 21.95 16.55 -13.74
C THR A 11 20.67 17.26 -14.18
N GLN A 12 19.57 16.54 -14.38
CA GLN A 12 18.27 17.14 -14.76
C GLN A 12 17.52 17.69 -13.54
N PRO A 13 16.80 18.82 -13.66
CA PRO A 13 15.84 19.27 -12.66
C PRO A 13 14.81 18.18 -12.35
N ARG A 14 14.37 18.10 -11.09
CA ARG A 14 13.34 17.17 -10.64
C ARG A 14 12.18 17.93 -10.02
N LYS A 15 10.96 17.54 -10.35
CA LYS A 15 9.74 18.08 -9.75
C LYS A 15 9.73 17.73 -8.26
N TYR A 16 9.61 18.74 -7.39
CA TYR A 16 9.63 18.56 -5.93
C TYR A 16 8.42 17.76 -5.45
N ALA A 17 7.22 18.17 -5.89
CA ALA A 17 5.97 17.48 -5.63
C ALA A 17 4.96 17.77 -6.76
N GLU A 18 3.99 16.88 -6.92
CA GLU A 18 2.84 16.99 -7.80
C GLU A 18 1.64 17.44 -6.96
N ILE A 19 1.42 18.75 -6.89
CA ILE A 19 0.36 19.36 -6.09
C ILE A 19 -0.39 20.36 -6.97
N VAL A 20 -1.72 20.25 -7.04
CA VAL A 20 -2.60 21.12 -7.84
C VAL A 20 -3.83 21.49 -7.00
N ASN A 21 -4.22 22.77 -6.98
CA ASN A 21 -5.45 23.23 -6.29
C ASN A 21 -5.59 22.73 -4.83
N ALA A 22 -4.52 22.78 -4.03
CA ALA A 22 -4.48 22.11 -2.73
C ALA A 22 -4.08 23.03 -1.55
N PRO A 23 -4.97 23.95 -1.11
CA PRO A 23 -4.66 24.90 -0.04
C PRO A 23 -4.49 24.22 1.32
N GLY A 24 -3.41 24.55 2.03
CA GLY A 24 -3.11 24.00 3.36
C GLY A 24 -2.63 22.55 3.38
N SER A 25 -2.39 21.95 2.21
CA SER A 25 -2.08 20.52 2.07
C SER A 25 -0.58 20.25 1.84
N SER A 26 -0.05 19.15 2.40
CA SER A 26 1.33 18.69 2.26
C SER A 26 1.41 17.23 1.80
N GLY A 27 2.27 16.96 0.82
CA GLY A 27 2.45 15.64 0.24
C GLY A 27 2.95 15.71 -1.20
N ASN A 28 2.48 14.79 -2.03
CA ASN A 28 2.84 14.61 -3.44
C ASN A 28 1.72 13.79 -4.11
N TYR A 29 1.49 13.99 -5.41
CA TYR A 29 0.33 13.46 -6.15
C TYR A 29 -1.03 13.83 -5.53
N ILE A 30 -1.18 15.11 -5.19
CA ILE A 30 -2.39 15.70 -4.61
C ILE A 30 -3.09 16.58 -5.66
N SER A 31 -4.41 16.44 -5.81
CA SER A 31 -5.24 17.44 -6.50
C SER A 31 -6.48 17.82 -5.69
N ASP A 32 -6.87 19.09 -5.78
CA ASP A 32 -8.19 19.60 -5.35
C ASP A 32 -8.49 19.44 -3.83
N ALA A 33 -7.45 19.26 -3.02
CA ALA A 33 -7.56 18.82 -1.62
C ALA A 33 -7.12 19.87 -0.59
N LYS A 34 -7.86 19.98 0.53
CA LYS A 34 -7.71 21.04 1.53
C LYS A 34 -7.24 20.51 2.89
N ASN A 35 -6.34 21.22 3.56
CA ASN A 35 -5.88 20.93 4.94
C ASN A 35 -5.32 19.49 5.15
N CYS A 36 -4.81 18.83 4.10
CA CYS A 36 -4.36 17.44 4.17
C CYS A 36 -2.88 17.33 4.59
N ARG A 37 -2.55 16.57 5.64
CA ARG A 37 -1.18 16.51 6.20
C ARG A 37 -0.46 15.20 5.88
N GLU A 38 0.61 15.27 5.08
CA GLU A 38 1.51 14.16 4.74
C GLU A 38 0.78 12.89 4.25
N CYS A 39 -0.11 13.04 3.25
CA CYS A 39 -0.80 11.92 2.63
C CYS A 39 -0.67 11.93 1.09
N PHE A 40 -0.59 10.73 0.50
CA PHE A 40 -0.32 10.52 -0.93
C PHE A 40 -1.17 9.31 -1.40
N HIS A 41 -1.71 9.19 -2.61
CA HIS A 41 -2.04 10.19 -3.59
C HIS A 41 -3.52 10.59 -3.37
N SER A 42 -3.77 11.65 -2.60
CA SER A 42 -5.12 12.03 -2.18
C SER A 42 -5.72 13.11 -3.07
N TYR A 43 -6.95 12.89 -3.53
CA TYR A 43 -7.65 13.78 -4.47
C TYR A 43 -8.99 14.21 -3.86
N ASP A 44 -9.42 15.45 -4.10
CA ASP A 44 -10.57 16.15 -3.51
C ASP A 44 -10.68 16.04 -1.97
N ALA A 45 -9.64 15.57 -1.27
CA ALA A 45 -9.71 15.27 0.15
C ALA A 45 -9.81 16.56 0.99
N GLU A 46 -10.46 16.49 2.15
CA GLU A 46 -10.49 17.60 3.10
C GLU A 46 -10.17 17.06 4.50
N ASP A 47 -9.35 17.80 5.26
CA ASP A 47 -9.12 17.62 6.70
C ASP A 47 -8.71 16.16 7.11
N CYS A 48 -7.52 15.69 6.68
CA CYS A 48 -7.08 14.29 6.82
C CYS A 48 -5.55 14.16 6.95
N ALA A 49 -5.00 13.09 7.57
CA ALA A 49 -3.56 12.97 7.86
C ALA A 49 -2.88 11.59 7.63
N TYR A 50 -1.57 11.65 7.37
CA TYR A 50 -0.53 10.62 7.47
C TYR A 50 -0.75 9.29 6.68
N GLY A 51 -1.52 9.31 5.59
CA GLY A 51 -2.01 8.08 4.94
C GLY A 51 -1.72 7.88 3.45
N GLU A 52 -1.79 6.62 2.98
CA GLU A 52 -1.39 6.22 1.61
C GLU A 52 -2.56 5.71 0.73
N HIS A 53 -3.28 6.66 0.12
CA HIS A 53 -4.38 6.65 -0.88
C HIS A 53 -5.80 6.84 -0.31
N VAL A 54 -6.31 8.08 -0.38
CA VAL A 54 -7.65 8.48 0.09
C VAL A 54 -8.39 9.39 -0.92
N TRP A 55 -9.65 9.09 -1.25
CA TRP A 55 -10.48 9.74 -2.29
C TRP A 55 -11.96 9.66 -1.87
N ARG A 56 -12.87 10.64 -1.93
CA ARG A 56 -13.01 12.06 -2.30
C ARG A 56 -14.38 12.47 -1.70
N ASN A 57 -14.62 13.46 -0.82
CA ASN A 57 -13.76 14.27 0.07
C ASN A 57 -13.81 13.68 1.51
N ALA A 58 -12.69 13.33 2.14
CA ALA A 58 -12.69 12.46 3.33
C ALA A 58 -12.22 13.11 4.66
N LYS A 59 -13.16 13.81 5.32
CA LYS A 59 -13.02 14.38 6.69
C LYS A 59 -13.49 13.33 7.72
N ASP A 60 -12.84 12.99 8.82
CA ASP A 60 -11.56 13.48 9.36
C ASP A 60 -10.76 12.24 9.82
N CYS A 61 -9.84 11.74 8.99
CA CYS A 61 -9.17 10.44 9.22
C CYS A 61 -7.67 10.56 9.48
N MET A 62 -7.15 9.68 10.35
CA MET A 62 -5.74 9.52 10.71
C MET A 62 -5.62 8.21 11.50
N ASP A 63 -4.64 7.32 11.33
CA ASP A 63 -3.74 7.09 10.19
C ASP A 63 -4.32 6.00 9.27
N VAL A 64 -4.08 6.07 7.95
CA VAL A 64 -4.83 5.24 6.97
C VAL A 64 -4.00 4.75 5.78
N SER A 65 -4.27 3.54 5.27
CA SER A 65 -3.70 3.05 4.00
C SER A 65 -4.71 2.31 3.11
N THR A 66 -5.99 2.63 3.22
CA THR A 66 -6.75 3.46 2.25
C THR A 66 -8.10 3.83 2.86
N ALA A 67 -8.80 4.83 2.29
CA ALA A 67 -10.18 5.17 2.64
C ALA A 67 -10.92 5.80 1.44
N GLY A 68 -12.26 5.67 1.40
CA GLY A 68 -13.06 5.88 0.19
C GLY A 68 -14.09 7.02 0.19
N ARG A 69 -14.94 6.98 -0.85
CA ARG A 69 -15.62 8.15 -1.42
C ARG A 69 -16.58 8.87 -0.46
N ASN A 70 -16.04 9.92 0.14
CA ASN A 70 -16.64 10.92 1.02
C ASN A 70 -16.79 10.55 2.51
N ALA A 71 -16.37 9.32 2.87
CA ALA A 71 -15.96 8.83 4.20
C ALA A 71 -16.81 9.25 5.43
N ASN A 72 -16.26 9.04 6.63
CA ASN A 72 -16.11 10.09 7.66
C ASN A 72 -14.99 9.66 8.67
N MET A 73 -14.98 10.05 9.95
CA MET A 73 -13.78 9.92 10.83
C MET A 73 -13.36 8.46 11.14
N ILE A 74 -12.11 8.10 10.81
CA ILE A 74 -11.52 6.75 10.98
C ILE A 74 -10.12 6.83 11.63
N TYR A 75 -9.88 5.99 12.66
CA TYR A 75 -8.59 5.87 13.37
C TYR A 75 -8.34 4.43 13.87
N ASN A 76 -7.41 3.60 13.39
CA ASN A 76 -6.59 3.65 12.17
C ASN A 76 -7.08 2.60 11.13
N SER A 77 -6.55 2.62 9.89
CA SER A 77 -7.04 1.78 8.78
C SER A 77 -5.95 1.16 7.89
N ILE A 78 -6.06 -0.13 7.57
CA ILE A 78 -5.52 -0.70 6.32
C ILE A 78 -6.70 -1.04 5.38
N ASN A 79 -6.98 -0.12 4.45
CA ASN A 79 -7.98 -0.21 3.37
C ASN A 79 -9.43 -0.42 3.82
N THR A 80 -10.06 0.61 4.37
CA THR A 80 -11.50 0.79 4.08
C THR A 80 -11.63 1.29 2.62
N GLY A 81 -12.76 0.97 1.98
CA GLY A 81 -12.84 0.89 0.48
C GLY A 81 -15.16 0.22 -1.28
N ILE A 82 -16.43 0.75 -1.48
CA ILE A 82 -17.21 2.01 -1.25
C ILE A 82 -17.67 2.26 0.20
N ASP A 83 -17.43 3.48 0.72
CA ASP A 83 -17.14 3.74 2.15
C ASP A 83 -18.11 4.69 2.84
N VAL A 84 -18.16 4.56 4.17
CA VAL A 84 -18.68 5.51 5.17
C VAL A 84 -17.86 5.30 6.46
N ALA A 85 -18.06 6.09 7.51
CA ALA A 85 -17.56 5.83 8.87
C ALA A 85 -18.61 6.33 9.92
N ASN A 86 -18.38 6.55 11.22
CA ASN A 86 -17.11 6.66 11.97
C ASN A 86 -16.62 5.30 12.49
N HIS A 87 -15.31 5.08 12.55
CA HIS A 87 -14.69 3.78 12.85
C HIS A 87 -13.44 3.86 13.74
N ILE A 88 -13.26 2.89 14.64
CA ILE A 88 -12.00 2.69 15.37
C ILE A 88 -11.35 1.34 15.02
N CYS A 89 -10.09 1.38 14.61
CA CYS A 89 -9.16 0.28 14.33
C CYS A 89 -9.67 -0.82 13.36
N CYS A 90 -9.31 -0.68 12.08
CA CYS A 90 -9.79 -1.51 10.99
C CYS A 90 -8.68 -2.06 10.07
N VAL A 91 -8.86 -3.30 9.60
CA VAL A 91 -8.31 -3.75 8.30
C VAL A 91 -9.43 -4.38 7.46
N GLN A 92 -9.70 -3.75 6.32
CA GLN A 92 -10.59 -4.16 5.22
C GLN A 92 -12.13 -4.23 5.37
N GLY A 93 -12.74 -3.06 5.64
CA GLY A 93 -13.98 -2.57 4.97
C GLY A 93 -15.23 -3.46 5.06
N TRP A 94 -16.27 -3.28 4.23
CA TRP A 94 -16.80 -2.12 3.47
C TRP A 94 -18.34 -2.35 3.40
N SER A 95 -19.22 -1.36 3.22
CA SER A 95 -19.45 -0.22 4.13
C SER A 95 -20.48 -0.63 5.19
N SER A 96 -20.44 0.01 6.36
CA SER A 96 -21.49 -0.01 7.39
C SER A 96 -21.23 1.12 8.39
N THR A 97 -22.16 1.42 9.29
CA THR A 97 -22.16 2.66 10.09
C THR A 97 -22.73 2.33 11.48
N PHE A 98 -22.01 2.22 12.61
CA PHE A 98 -20.60 2.51 13.01
C PHE A 98 -19.91 1.25 13.60
N LEU A 99 -18.61 1.31 13.94
CA LEU A 99 -17.74 0.12 14.15
C LEU A 99 -16.52 0.37 15.06
N GLU A 100 -16.14 -0.60 15.92
CA GLU A 100 -14.90 -0.56 16.73
C GLU A 100 -14.21 -1.94 16.80
N TYR A 101 -12.89 -2.00 16.57
CA TYR A 101 -12.05 -3.22 16.51
C TYR A 101 -12.58 -4.30 15.55
N SER A 102 -12.21 -4.25 14.27
CA SER A 102 -12.55 -5.32 13.31
C SER A 102 -11.52 -5.58 12.22
N LEU A 103 -11.43 -6.86 11.82
CA LEU A 103 -10.71 -7.31 10.63
C LEU A 103 -11.69 -8.00 9.65
N ASN A 104 -12.08 -7.29 8.59
CA ASN A 104 -12.91 -7.74 7.45
C ASN A 104 -14.38 -8.16 7.79
N CYS A 105 -15.31 -7.19 7.81
CA CYS A 105 -16.74 -7.41 8.16
C CYS A 105 -17.71 -6.64 7.26
N PHE A 106 -17.70 -6.93 5.95
CA PHE A 106 -18.46 -6.21 4.92
C PHE A 106 -19.98 -6.14 5.19
N ASN A 107 -20.49 -4.94 5.48
CA ASN A 107 -21.88 -4.63 5.87
C ASN A 107 -22.39 -5.41 7.10
N SER A 108 -21.86 -5.11 8.29
CA SER A 108 -22.43 -5.49 9.60
C SER A 108 -22.34 -4.30 10.57
N ASN A 109 -23.28 -4.17 11.51
CA ASN A 109 -23.36 -3.05 12.46
C ASN A 109 -23.12 -3.53 13.92
N HIS A 110 -22.92 -2.58 14.84
CA HIS A 110 -22.74 -2.80 16.29
C HIS A 110 -21.89 -4.06 16.60
N CYS A 111 -20.64 -4.02 16.13
CA CYS A 111 -19.68 -5.11 16.29
C CYS A 111 -18.50 -4.65 17.16
N LEU A 112 -18.06 -5.52 18.08
CA LEU A 112 -16.85 -5.36 18.88
C LEU A 112 -15.96 -6.60 18.76
N GLY A 113 -14.68 -6.40 18.41
CA GLY A 113 -13.67 -7.47 18.36
C GLY A 113 -13.99 -8.64 17.41
N SER A 114 -14.78 -8.40 16.37
CA SER A 114 -15.36 -9.45 15.53
C SER A 114 -14.66 -9.55 14.15
N ALA A 115 -14.66 -10.75 13.56
CA ALA A 115 -13.90 -11.06 12.35
C ALA A 115 -14.67 -12.01 11.41
N GLY A 116 -14.78 -11.63 10.13
CA GLY A 116 -15.40 -12.45 9.08
C GLY A 116 -16.94 -12.43 9.03
N LEU A 117 -17.60 -11.55 9.79
CA LEU A 117 -19.05 -11.43 9.81
C LEU A 117 -19.62 -10.84 8.50
N ARG A 118 -20.87 -11.18 8.19
CA ARG A 118 -21.63 -10.67 7.04
C ARG A 118 -23.09 -10.46 7.44
N LYS A 119 -23.62 -9.25 7.27
CA LYS A 119 -25.03 -8.90 7.55
C LYS A 119 -25.51 -9.33 8.94
N ARG A 120 -24.71 -9.01 9.97
CA ARG A 120 -25.06 -9.18 11.38
C ARG A 120 -25.13 -7.83 12.10
N ASP A 121 -25.70 -7.85 13.29
CA ASP A 121 -25.90 -6.70 14.17
C ASP A 121 -25.78 -7.17 15.64
N TYR A 122 -25.38 -6.29 16.56
CA TYR A 122 -25.20 -6.57 17.99
C TYR A 122 -24.33 -7.82 18.27
N CYS A 123 -23.05 -7.75 17.91
CA CYS A 123 -22.11 -8.87 17.96
C CYS A 123 -20.82 -8.57 18.73
N ILE A 124 -20.41 -9.47 19.63
CA ILE A 124 -19.16 -9.40 20.40
C ILE A 124 -18.41 -10.73 20.23
N LEU A 125 -17.14 -10.67 19.81
CA LEU A 125 -16.31 -11.85 19.51
C LEU A 125 -17.04 -12.91 18.64
N ASN A 126 -17.69 -12.46 17.56
CA ASN A 126 -18.53 -13.26 16.65
C ASN A 126 -19.80 -13.91 17.24
N LYS A 127 -20.11 -13.74 18.53
CA LYS A 127 -21.42 -14.13 19.10
C LYS A 127 -22.42 -12.98 18.96
N GLN A 128 -23.65 -13.28 18.55
CA GLN A 128 -24.78 -12.34 18.51
C GLN A 128 -25.58 -12.36 19.82
N TYR A 129 -26.12 -11.20 20.19
CA TYR A 129 -26.86 -10.92 21.43
C TYR A 129 -28.17 -10.18 21.13
N THR A 130 -29.02 -9.94 22.14
CA THR A 130 -30.02 -8.86 22.03
C THR A 130 -29.33 -7.49 22.05
N LYS A 131 -30.08 -6.43 21.73
CA LYS A 131 -29.55 -5.06 21.78
C LYS A 131 -29.10 -4.69 23.20
N GLU A 132 -29.94 -5.02 24.18
CA GLU A 132 -29.81 -4.65 25.59
C GLU A 132 -28.62 -5.39 26.22
N GLU A 133 -28.52 -6.70 25.97
CA GLU A 133 -27.35 -7.53 26.35
C GLU A 133 -26.04 -6.99 25.73
N TYR A 134 -26.08 -6.55 24.48
CA TYR A 134 -24.91 -6.00 23.78
C TYR A 134 -24.48 -4.65 24.36
N GLU A 135 -25.43 -3.75 24.65
CA GLU A 135 -25.14 -2.43 25.21
C GLU A 135 -24.50 -2.57 26.60
N GLU A 136 -25.06 -3.42 27.49
CA GLU A 136 -24.48 -3.71 28.80
C GLU A 136 -23.07 -4.33 28.71
N LEU A 137 -22.87 -5.37 27.88
CA LEU A 137 -21.54 -5.97 27.73
C LEU A 137 -20.52 -5.00 27.12
N ARG A 138 -20.93 -4.19 26.13
CA ARG A 138 -20.03 -3.23 25.49
C ARG A 138 -19.56 -2.17 26.49
N GLU A 139 -20.44 -1.61 27.30
CA GLU A 139 -20.04 -0.58 28.28
C GLU A 139 -19.03 -1.14 29.30
N ASN A 140 -19.26 -2.35 29.81
CA ASN A 140 -18.33 -3.01 30.72
C ASN A 140 -16.95 -3.26 30.08
N ILE A 141 -16.91 -3.82 28.85
CA ILE A 141 -15.65 -4.08 28.14
C ILE A 141 -14.91 -2.78 27.82
N VAL A 142 -15.61 -1.75 27.34
CA VAL A 142 -15.00 -0.44 27.00
C VAL A 142 -14.50 0.27 28.25
N ALA A 143 -15.16 0.13 29.41
CA ALA A 143 -14.67 0.66 30.68
C ALA A 143 -13.38 -0.04 31.13
N GLU A 144 -13.30 -1.37 31.02
CA GLU A 144 -12.08 -2.14 31.35
C GLU A 144 -10.91 -1.77 30.43
N MET A 145 -11.13 -1.72 29.11
CA MET A 145 -10.10 -1.33 28.14
C MET A 145 -9.61 0.11 28.35
N LYS A 146 -10.50 1.03 28.75
CA LYS A 146 -10.12 2.41 29.12
C LYS A 146 -9.29 2.45 30.41
N ALA A 147 -9.65 1.67 31.43
CA ALA A 147 -8.88 1.58 32.68
C ALA A 147 -7.45 1.04 32.46
N LYS A 148 -7.22 0.25 31.40
CA LYS A 148 -5.91 -0.26 30.98
C LYS A 148 -5.15 0.63 29.99
N ASN A 149 -5.80 1.65 29.41
CA ASN A 149 -5.33 2.43 28.25
C ASN A 149 -5.15 1.58 26.96
N GLU A 150 -5.95 0.52 26.80
CA GLU A 150 -5.99 -0.32 25.59
C GLU A 150 -6.97 0.20 24.54
N TYR A 151 -8.00 0.95 24.96
CA TYR A 151 -9.07 1.46 24.08
C TYR A 151 -8.57 2.61 23.18
N GLY A 152 -8.56 2.36 21.87
CA GLY A 152 -8.04 3.25 20.83
C GLY A 152 -6.76 2.74 20.15
N GLU A 153 -6.03 1.81 20.78
CA GLU A 153 -4.79 1.28 20.22
C GLU A 153 -5.04 0.35 19.02
N PHE A 154 -4.17 0.44 18.01
CA PHE A 154 -4.24 -0.40 16.81
C PHE A 154 -3.80 -1.85 17.10
N PHE A 155 -4.16 -2.77 16.20
CA PHE A 155 -3.82 -4.18 16.37
C PHE A 155 -2.32 -4.39 16.57
N PRO A 156 -1.89 -5.11 17.62
CA PRO A 156 -0.47 -5.25 17.93
C PRO A 156 0.24 -6.05 16.82
N PRO A 157 1.55 -5.85 16.59
CA PRO A 157 2.33 -6.56 15.58
C PRO A 157 2.20 -8.09 15.58
N SER A 158 1.89 -8.71 16.73
CA SER A 158 1.63 -10.14 16.89
C SER A 158 0.35 -10.65 16.19
N PHE A 159 -0.57 -9.76 15.79
CA PHE A 159 -1.77 -10.09 15.02
C PHE A 159 -1.51 -10.11 13.50
N ALA A 160 -0.32 -9.71 13.04
CA ALA A 160 0.03 -9.77 11.62
C ALA A 160 0.24 -11.23 11.18
N PRO A 161 -0.49 -11.75 10.18
CA PRO A 161 -0.34 -13.13 9.70
C PRO A 161 0.89 -13.33 8.78
N PHE A 162 1.74 -12.31 8.66
CA PHE A 162 2.82 -12.18 7.69
C PHE A 162 4.05 -11.52 8.34
N GLY A 163 5.25 -11.91 7.93
CA GLY A 163 6.48 -11.23 8.35
C GLY A 163 6.57 -9.81 7.76
N TYR A 164 7.26 -8.89 8.42
CA TYR A 164 7.38 -7.50 7.94
C TYR A 164 7.91 -7.43 6.50
N ASN A 165 8.95 -8.22 6.23
CA ASN A 165 9.72 -8.28 4.99
C ASN A 165 8.99 -8.85 3.76
N GLU A 166 7.80 -9.44 3.92
CA GLU A 166 6.95 -9.91 2.82
C GLU A 166 5.76 -8.97 2.52
N THR A 167 5.55 -7.94 3.34
CA THR A 167 4.45 -6.98 3.18
C THR A 167 4.86 -5.73 2.40
N VAL A 168 3.87 -4.96 1.93
CA VAL A 168 4.06 -3.64 1.31
C VAL A 168 4.76 -2.65 2.26
N ALA A 169 4.69 -2.86 3.58
CA ALA A 169 5.41 -2.02 4.54
C ALA A 169 6.93 -2.06 4.31
N GLN A 170 7.52 -3.20 3.92
CA GLN A 170 8.94 -3.28 3.57
C GLN A 170 9.27 -2.56 2.25
N GLU A 171 8.31 -2.37 1.34
CA GLU A 171 8.52 -1.61 0.10
C GLU A 171 8.51 -0.08 0.33
N GLN A 172 7.71 0.40 1.29
CA GLN A 172 7.55 1.83 1.61
C GLN A 172 8.46 2.30 2.76
N PHE A 173 8.62 1.46 3.76
CA PHE A 173 9.33 1.70 5.02
C PHE A 173 10.35 0.58 5.29
N PRO A 174 11.34 0.37 4.40
CA PRO A 174 12.29 -0.73 4.52
C PRO A 174 13.05 -0.71 5.85
N LEU A 175 12.90 -1.79 6.62
CA LEU A 175 13.62 -2.05 7.87
C LEU A 175 14.65 -3.17 7.70
N THR A 176 15.63 -3.23 8.61
CA THR A 176 16.40 -4.46 8.85
C THR A 176 15.61 -5.42 9.73
N LYS A 177 16.02 -6.69 9.75
CA LYS A 177 15.43 -7.73 10.60
C LYS A 177 15.47 -7.36 12.08
N GLU A 178 16.59 -6.79 12.54
CA GLU A 178 16.82 -6.38 13.92
C GLU A 178 15.91 -5.20 14.32
N GLN A 179 15.65 -4.28 13.38
CA GLN A 179 14.72 -3.17 13.57
C GLN A 179 13.26 -3.66 13.63
N ALA A 180 12.85 -4.53 12.71
CA ALA A 180 11.50 -5.09 12.68
C ALA A 180 11.19 -5.91 13.95
N LEU A 181 12.10 -6.80 14.36
CA LEU A 181 11.97 -7.59 15.58
C LEU A 181 11.96 -6.72 16.85
N LYS A 182 12.75 -5.64 16.90
CA LYS A 182 12.73 -4.68 18.02
C LYS A 182 11.40 -3.93 18.14
N LEU A 183 10.67 -3.77 17.03
CA LEU A 183 9.33 -3.19 16.99
C LEU A 183 8.22 -4.26 17.16
N GLY A 184 8.58 -5.52 17.44
CA GLY A 184 7.64 -6.61 17.70
C GLY A 184 7.07 -7.29 16.44
N PHE A 185 7.46 -6.87 15.23
CA PHE A 185 7.00 -7.52 13.99
C PHE A 185 7.68 -8.87 13.78
N GLY A 186 6.93 -9.83 13.22
CA GLY A 186 7.51 -11.07 12.71
C GLY A 186 8.42 -10.85 11.50
N TRP A 187 9.23 -11.85 11.15
CA TRP A 187 10.09 -11.84 9.97
C TRP A 187 10.09 -13.22 9.31
N GLU A 188 9.89 -13.26 7.99
CA GLU A 188 9.90 -14.48 7.20
C GLU A 188 11.34 -14.82 6.80
N GLU A 189 11.87 -15.93 7.32
CA GLU A 189 13.20 -16.44 6.95
C GLU A 189 13.18 -17.23 5.64
N HIS A 190 12.03 -17.77 5.22
CA HIS A 190 11.96 -18.75 4.14
C HIS A 190 11.81 -18.07 2.77
N PRO A 191 12.79 -18.21 1.84
CA PRO A 191 12.74 -17.55 0.55
C PRO A 191 11.65 -18.17 -0.35
N ARG A 192 10.56 -17.43 -0.56
CA ARG A 192 9.37 -17.92 -1.28
C ARG A 192 9.59 -18.11 -2.78
N GLY A 193 9.72 -19.35 -3.21
CA GLY A 193 9.67 -19.74 -4.62
C GLY A 193 10.27 -21.12 -4.91
N THR A 194 10.26 -21.51 -6.18
CA THR A 194 11.01 -22.66 -6.68
C THR A 194 12.40 -22.21 -7.13
N TYR A 195 13.41 -23.05 -6.94
CA TYR A 195 14.81 -22.78 -7.30
C TYR A 195 15.46 -24.04 -7.90
N GLY A 196 16.37 -23.88 -8.86
CA GLY A 196 17.12 -24.99 -9.48
C GLY A 196 16.24 -25.95 -10.30
N LYS A 197 15.13 -25.45 -10.87
CA LYS A 197 14.20 -26.21 -11.74
C LYS A 197 14.02 -25.57 -13.12
N GLU A 198 14.94 -24.70 -13.52
CA GLU A 198 14.97 -24.11 -14.86
C GLU A 198 15.24 -25.15 -15.97
N THR A 199 14.47 -25.06 -17.06
CA THR A 199 14.71 -25.80 -18.31
C THR A 199 15.55 -24.98 -19.30
N VAL A 200 15.50 -23.64 -19.20
CA VAL A 200 16.14 -22.72 -20.13
C VAL A 200 17.26 -21.94 -19.44
N GLN A 201 18.46 -21.98 -20.02
CA GLN A 201 19.63 -21.24 -19.55
C GLN A 201 19.80 -19.91 -20.31
N TRP A 202 20.03 -18.81 -19.60
CA TRP A 202 20.06 -17.45 -20.18
C TRP A 202 21.20 -17.16 -21.17
N LYS A 203 22.19 -18.06 -21.27
CA LYS A 203 23.22 -18.03 -22.32
C LYS A 203 22.68 -18.48 -23.70
N ASP A 204 21.66 -19.33 -23.71
CA ASP A 204 21.08 -19.95 -24.92
C ASP A 204 19.82 -19.21 -25.40
N VAL A 205 19.39 -18.16 -24.67
CA VAL A 205 18.28 -17.27 -25.04
C VAL A 205 18.83 -16.04 -25.77
N PRO A 206 18.47 -15.83 -27.06
CA PRO A 206 18.90 -14.65 -27.81
C PRO A 206 18.22 -13.38 -27.28
N ASP A 207 18.86 -12.23 -27.48
CA ASP A 207 18.31 -10.93 -27.03
C ASP A 207 17.07 -10.47 -27.82
N SER A 208 16.77 -11.08 -28.98
CA SER A 208 15.58 -10.77 -29.78
C SER A 208 14.51 -11.86 -29.63
N ILE A 209 13.28 -11.41 -29.36
CA ILE A 209 12.09 -12.25 -29.15
C ILE A 209 11.66 -13.01 -30.42
N LYS A 210 12.08 -12.55 -31.60
CA LYS A 210 11.81 -13.20 -32.89
C LYS A 210 12.63 -14.47 -33.07
N ASP A 211 13.84 -14.48 -32.52
CA ASP A 211 14.82 -15.55 -32.71
C ASP A 211 14.67 -16.66 -31.67
N PHE A 212 14.05 -16.37 -30.50
CA PHE A 212 13.75 -17.38 -29.50
C PHE A 212 12.61 -18.31 -29.95
N LYS A 213 12.93 -19.61 -29.97
CA LYS A 213 12.04 -20.71 -30.33
C LYS A 213 11.96 -21.68 -29.15
N SER A 214 10.74 -22.04 -28.76
CA SER A 214 10.42 -23.15 -27.84
C SER A 214 9.24 -23.91 -28.44
N ALA A 215 9.18 -25.22 -28.23
CA ALA A 215 8.09 -26.08 -28.69
C ALA A 215 6.82 -25.90 -27.83
N ASP A 216 6.95 -25.58 -26.54
CA ASP A 216 5.84 -25.23 -25.64
C ASP A 216 6.33 -24.33 -24.52
N ILE A 217 6.16 -23.02 -24.73
CA ILE A 217 6.59 -21.96 -23.79
C ILE A 217 6.02 -22.12 -22.38
N ASN A 218 4.88 -22.79 -22.21
CA ASN A 218 4.24 -22.99 -20.91
C ASN A 218 4.94 -24.06 -20.07
N LYS A 219 5.69 -24.97 -20.70
CA LYS A 219 6.55 -25.94 -20.01
C LYS A 219 7.86 -25.31 -19.56
N GLU A 220 8.35 -24.31 -20.29
CA GLU A 220 9.65 -23.68 -20.02
C GLU A 220 9.69 -23.00 -18.65
N VAL A 221 10.82 -23.19 -17.96
CA VAL A 221 11.10 -22.59 -16.67
C VAL A 221 12.40 -21.80 -16.77
N PHE A 222 12.33 -20.51 -16.44
CA PHE A 222 13.46 -19.58 -16.44
C PHE A 222 13.89 -19.30 -14.99
N ALA A 223 15.19 -19.10 -14.74
CA ALA A 223 15.69 -18.64 -13.45
C ALA A 223 15.90 -17.11 -13.44
N CYS A 224 15.56 -16.40 -12.36
CA CYS A 224 15.77 -14.94 -12.29
C CYS A 224 17.26 -14.61 -12.22
N VAL A 225 17.80 -13.77 -13.11
CA VAL A 225 19.24 -13.42 -13.06
C VAL A 225 19.65 -12.80 -11.72
N ASN A 226 18.73 -12.07 -11.07
CA ASN A 226 18.90 -11.43 -9.77
C ASN A 226 18.78 -12.43 -8.62
N CYS A 227 17.55 -12.83 -8.25
CA CYS A 227 17.27 -13.64 -7.06
C CYS A 227 17.25 -15.17 -7.28
N LYS A 228 17.61 -15.66 -8.49
CA LYS A 228 17.60 -17.08 -8.92
C LYS A 228 16.24 -17.81 -8.91
N LYS A 229 15.22 -17.28 -8.23
CA LYS A 229 13.84 -17.79 -8.23
C LYS A 229 13.35 -18.12 -9.63
N ASN A 230 12.81 -19.32 -9.79
CA ASN A 230 12.23 -19.80 -11.04
C ASN A 230 10.87 -19.13 -11.32
N TYR A 231 10.58 -18.93 -12.61
CA TYR A 231 9.30 -18.42 -13.10
C TYR A 231 9.04 -18.95 -14.52
N ARG A 232 7.79 -18.84 -14.95
CA ARG A 232 7.34 -19.16 -16.31
C ARG A 232 6.92 -17.88 -17.04
N ILE A 233 6.73 -18.00 -18.35
CA ILE A 233 6.09 -17.00 -19.21
C ILE A 233 4.95 -17.73 -19.90
N ILE A 234 3.72 -17.25 -19.77
CA ILE A 234 2.57 -17.94 -20.38
C ILE A 234 2.47 -17.64 -21.89
N ALA A 235 1.80 -18.50 -22.65
CA ALA A 235 1.64 -18.29 -24.10
C ALA A 235 1.08 -16.91 -24.47
N ALA A 236 0.15 -16.35 -23.69
CA ALA A 236 -0.38 -15.00 -23.90
C ALA A 236 0.68 -13.90 -23.75
N GLU A 237 1.49 -13.94 -22.69
CA GLU A 237 2.65 -13.03 -22.52
C GLU A 237 3.64 -13.18 -23.68
N PHE A 238 3.92 -14.42 -24.11
CA PHE A 238 4.88 -14.69 -25.18
C PHE A 238 4.44 -14.12 -26.53
N GLN A 239 3.15 -14.24 -26.87
CA GLN A 239 2.61 -13.63 -28.09
C GLN A 239 2.57 -12.10 -27.98
N PHE A 240 2.24 -11.55 -26.81
CA PHE A 240 2.31 -10.10 -26.56
C PHE A 240 3.73 -9.54 -26.72
N TYR A 241 4.74 -10.23 -26.15
CA TYR A 241 6.14 -9.87 -26.33
C TYR A 241 6.58 -9.98 -27.80
N LYS A 242 6.14 -11.02 -28.54
CA LYS A 242 6.41 -11.16 -29.98
C LYS A 242 5.79 -10.04 -30.82
N HIS A 243 4.52 -9.73 -30.59
CA HIS A 243 3.78 -8.70 -31.32
C HIS A 243 4.41 -7.31 -31.14
N LEU A 244 4.77 -6.94 -29.91
CA LEU A 244 5.42 -5.66 -29.61
C LEU A 244 6.95 -5.66 -29.78
N ASN A 245 7.54 -6.76 -30.28
CA ASN A 245 8.99 -6.93 -30.44
C ASN A 245 9.79 -6.67 -29.12
N ILE A 246 9.22 -7.04 -27.97
CA ILE A 246 9.80 -6.87 -26.63
C ILE A 246 10.63 -8.13 -26.29
N PRO A 247 11.89 -7.99 -25.84
CA PRO A 247 12.73 -9.13 -25.46
C PRO A 247 12.19 -9.87 -24.22
N LEU A 248 12.43 -11.19 -24.13
CA LEU A 248 12.09 -11.97 -22.94
C LEU A 248 12.74 -11.34 -21.70
N SER A 249 11.95 -11.14 -20.64
CA SER A 249 12.49 -10.53 -19.43
C SER A 249 13.41 -11.51 -18.72
N ARG A 250 14.66 -11.10 -18.48
CA ARG A 250 15.66 -11.87 -17.71
C ARG A 250 15.40 -11.86 -16.18
N MET A 251 14.33 -11.19 -15.72
CA MET A 251 13.97 -11.00 -14.31
C MET A 251 12.55 -11.48 -14.02
N CYS A 252 12.34 -12.18 -12.89
CA CYS A 252 11.03 -12.63 -12.43
C CYS A 252 10.06 -11.45 -12.16
N PRO A 253 8.73 -11.69 -12.05
CA PRO A 253 7.75 -10.65 -11.73
C PRO A 253 8.13 -9.80 -10.52
N ASP A 254 8.53 -10.42 -9.41
CA ASP A 254 8.84 -9.75 -8.14
C ASP A 254 10.04 -8.79 -8.30
N CYS A 255 11.12 -9.23 -8.95
CA CYS A 255 12.27 -8.38 -9.24
C CYS A 255 11.97 -7.31 -10.31
N ARG A 256 10.97 -7.50 -11.17
CA ARG A 256 10.43 -6.43 -12.04
C ARG A 256 9.62 -5.42 -11.22
N HIS A 257 8.83 -5.88 -10.26
CA HIS A 257 8.01 -5.06 -9.35
C HIS A 257 8.90 -4.16 -8.49
N ALA A 258 9.83 -4.74 -7.72
CA ALA A 258 10.76 -3.98 -6.88
C ALA A 258 11.55 -2.92 -7.67
N ARG A 259 12.01 -3.26 -8.90
CA ARG A 259 12.69 -2.31 -9.79
C ARG A 259 11.78 -1.17 -10.29
N ARG A 260 10.46 -1.38 -10.34
CA ARG A 260 9.46 -0.36 -10.67
C ARG A 260 9.13 0.52 -9.46
N VAL A 261 8.96 -0.07 -8.28
CA VAL A 261 8.73 0.67 -7.03
C VAL A 261 9.92 1.57 -6.70
N ALA A 262 11.14 1.07 -6.82
CA ALA A 262 12.37 1.86 -6.67
C ALA A 262 12.51 3.02 -7.68
N ALA A 263 11.67 3.10 -8.71
CA ALA A 263 11.61 4.20 -9.67
C ALA A 263 10.46 5.20 -9.41
N ARG A 264 9.51 4.91 -8.50
CA ARG A 264 8.42 5.82 -8.09
C ARG A 264 8.89 6.96 -7.19
N GLY A 265 10.03 6.78 -6.52
CA GLY A 265 10.45 7.62 -5.39
C GLY A 265 9.80 7.17 -4.09
N PRO A 266 10.33 7.59 -2.92
CA PRO A 266 9.74 7.26 -1.63
C PRO A 266 8.53 8.17 -1.32
N ASN A 267 7.53 7.62 -0.64
CA ASN A 267 6.43 8.39 -0.06
C ASN A 267 6.89 9.03 1.25
N ARG A 268 7.79 10.02 1.12
CA ARG A 268 8.37 10.80 2.22
C ARG A 268 8.60 12.21 1.73
N LEU A 269 8.21 13.21 2.52
CA LEU A 269 8.69 14.57 2.27
C LEU A 269 10.22 14.56 2.39
N SER A 270 10.91 14.98 1.33
CA SER A 270 12.34 15.22 1.40
C SER A 270 12.57 16.44 2.26
N SER A 271 13.58 16.40 3.16
CA SER A 271 13.99 17.58 3.95
C SER A 271 14.11 18.79 3.02
N PRO A 272 13.58 19.98 3.40
CA PRO A 272 13.48 21.11 2.50
C PRO A 272 14.88 21.57 2.07
N GLN A 273 15.31 21.11 0.90
CA GLN A 273 16.52 21.62 0.28
C GLN A 273 16.24 23.08 -0.07
N GLN A 274 17.05 23.98 0.49
CA GLN A 274 17.04 25.40 0.16
C GLN A 274 16.93 25.55 -1.36
N CYS A 275 15.89 26.24 -1.83
CA CYS A 275 15.56 26.28 -3.25
C CYS A 275 16.77 26.77 -4.03
N ARG A 276 17.30 25.93 -4.93
CA ARG A 276 18.44 26.25 -5.79
C ARG A 276 18.02 27.13 -6.97
N CYS A 277 17.18 28.11 -6.67
CA CYS A 277 16.52 28.98 -7.61
C CYS A 277 16.95 30.42 -7.37
N ASP A 278 18.09 30.81 -7.96
CA ASP A 278 18.58 32.20 -8.02
C ASP A 278 17.72 33.07 -8.97
N TYR A 279 16.41 32.82 -9.00
CA TYR A 279 15.46 33.45 -9.89
C TYR A 279 14.78 34.64 -9.22
N LYS A 280 15.00 35.82 -9.80
CA LYS A 280 14.15 36.99 -9.51
C LYS A 280 12.70 36.62 -9.84
N LEU A 281 11.81 36.86 -8.88
CA LEU A 281 10.37 36.78 -9.10
C LEU A 281 9.97 37.81 -10.15
N TYR A 282 9.53 37.35 -11.31
CA TYR A 282 8.75 38.19 -12.23
C TYR A 282 7.34 38.28 -11.65
N VAL A 283 6.91 39.50 -11.32
CA VAL A 283 5.55 39.77 -10.89
C VAL A 283 4.64 39.66 -12.11
N ASN A 284 3.71 38.72 -12.09
CA ASN A 284 2.65 38.63 -13.10
C ASN A 284 1.61 39.72 -12.82
N GLU A 285 1.85 40.93 -13.32
CA GLU A 285 0.80 41.93 -13.44
C GLU A 285 -0.19 41.47 -14.53
N VAL A 286 -1.47 41.37 -14.16
CA VAL A 286 -2.55 40.99 -15.07
C VAL A 286 -3.10 42.28 -15.70
N ILE A 287 -3.21 42.28 -17.03
CA ILE A 287 -3.86 43.32 -17.85
C ILE A 287 -5.27 42.86 -18.18
#